data_AF-W1XHG1-F1
#
_entry.id   AF-W1XHG1-F1
#
_cell.length_a   1.000
_cell.length_b   1.000
_cell.length_c   1.000
_cell.angle_alpha   90.00
_cell.angle_beta   90.00
_cell.angle_gamma   90.00
#
_symmetry.space_group_name_H-M   'P 1'
#
loop_
_entity.id
_entity.type
_entity.pdbx_description
1 polymer ?
#
loop_
_entity_poly.entity_id
_entity_poly.type
_entity_poly.pdbx_seq_one_letter_code
_entity_poly.pdbx_strand_id
1 'polypeptide(L)' 'NMVKDRLQQDDCRAGYLLDGFPRTVAQAEALNSFLIERGEQLDTALLIKVPNEFILERMTGRRVCPS' A
#
# COMPACT_ATOMS: atom_id res chain seq x y z
N ASN A 1 3.50 12.53 9.26
CA ASN A 1 2.45 12.02 8.33
C ASN A 1 2.87 10.58 8.03
N MET A 2 2.34 9.58 8.74
CA MET A 2 3.01 8.28 8.99
C MET A 2 3.64 7.61 7.76
N VAL A 3 2.94 7.58 6.62
CA VAL A 3 3.46 6.96 5.38
C VAL A 3 4.63 7.75 4.79
N LYS A 4 4.52 9.09 4.75
CA LYS A 4 5.61 9.94 4.24
C LYS A 4 6.87 9.80 5.09
N ASP A 5 6.69 9.78 6.41
CA ASP A 5 7.79 9.63 7.37
C ASP A 5 8.49 8.26 7.19
N ARG A 6 7.72 7.21 6.86
CA ARG A 6 8.25 5.86 6.59
C ARG A 6 9.04 5.77 5.28
N LEU A 7 8.54 6.42 4.22
CA LEU A 7 9.18 6.42 2.89
C LEU A 7 10.50 7.21 2.86
N GLN A 8 10.78 8.00 3.89
CA GLN A 8 12.05 8.73 4.01
C GLN A 8 13.17 7.92 4.64
N GLN A 9 12.89 6.72 5.15
CA GLN A 9 13.92 5.86 5.74
C GLN A 9 14.81 5.25 4.65
N ASP A 10 16.08 4.99 4.99
CA ASP A 10 17.10 4.56 4.03
C ASP A 10 16.77 3.23 3.34
N ASP A 11 16.05 2.34 4.02
CA ASP A 11 15.65 1.04 3.47
C ASP A 11 14.61 1.17 2.34
N CYS A 12 13.81 2.24 2.32
CA CYS A 12 12.87 2.51 1.22
C CYS A 12 13.56 2.99 -0.06
N ARG A 13 14.85 3.34 -0.03
CA ARG A 13 15.59 3.79 -1.23
C ARG A 13 15.79 2.70 -2.26
N ALA A 14 15.83 1.43 -1.82
CA ALA A 14 15.94 0.28 -2.71
C ALA A 14 14.59 -0.16 -3.32
N GLY A 15 13.50 0.50 -2.90
CA GLY A 15 12.13 0.16 -3.26
C GLY A 15 11.28 -0.15 -2.03
N TYR A 16 9.97 -0.17 -2.24
CA TYR A 16 9.00 -0.44 -1.18
C TYR A 16 7.72 -1.04 -1.78
N LEU A 17 6.99 -1.79 -0.95
CA LEU A 17 5.65 -2.27 -1.26
C LEU A 17 4.64 -1.56 -0.35
N LEU A 18 3.72 -0.84 -0.96
CA LEU A 18 2.60 -0.25 -0.25
C LEU A 18 1.45 -1.27 -0.20
N ASP A 19 1.20 -1.81 0.99
CA ASP A 19 0.06 -2.70 1.25
C ASP A 19 -1.04 -1.95 1.99
N GLY A 20 -2.23 -1.93 1.39
CA GLY A 20 -3.41 -1.29 1.98
C GLY A 20 -3.33 0.24 2.05
N PHE A 21 -2.41 0.87 1.32
CA PHE A 21 -2.34 2.32 1.09
C PHE A 21 -1.93 2.58 -0.37
N PRO A 22 -2.52 3.58 -1.07
CA PRO A 22 -3.64 4.42 -0.67
C PRO A 22 -4.99 3.69 -0.71
N ARG A 23 -5.94 4.05 0.17
CA ARG A 23 -7.33 3.52 0.17
C ARG A 23 -8.37 4.48 -0.39
N THR A 24 -8.02 5.76 -0.52
CA THR A 24 -8.91 6.79 -1.06
C THR A 24 -8.21 7.57 -2.17
N VAL A 25 -8.99 8.21 -3.03
CA VAL A 25 -8.47 9.05 -4.11
C VAL A 25 -7.59 10.18 -3.57
N ALA A 26 -8.04 10.87 -2.51
CA ALA A 26 -7.25 11.93 -1.88
C ALA A 26 -5.89 11.45 -1.33
N GLN A 27 -5.82 10.21 -0.83
CA GLN A 27 -4.55 9.62 -0.40
C GLN A 27 -3.64 9.31 -1.59
N ALA A 28 -4.20 8.82 -2.69
CA ALA A 28 -3.45 8.55 -3.92
C ALA A 28 -2.88 9.84 -4.53
N GLU A 29 -3.67 10.91 -4.58
CA GLU A 29 -3.22 12.24 -5.01
C GLU A 29 -2.10 12.77 -4.11
N ALA A 30 -2.27 12.69 -2.79
CA ALA A 30 -1.24 13.13 -1.84
C ALA A 30 0.06 12.32 -1.91
N LEU A 31 -0.02 11.00 -2.20
CA LEU A 31 1.14 10.15 -2.46
C LEU A 31 1.81 10.55 -3.77
N ASN A 32 1.04 10.73 -4.84
CA ASN A 32 1.57 11.10 -6.15
C ASN A 32 2.33 12.44 -6.09
N SER A 33 1.76 13.47 -5.46
CA SER A 33 2.45 14.75 -5.29
C SER A 33 3.75 14.60 -4.50
N PHE A 34 3.75 13.79 -3.43
CA PHE A 34 4.95 13.53 -2.64
C PHE A 34 6.06 12.83 -3.43
N LEU A 35 5.71 11.88 -4.30
CA LEU A 35 6.69 11.18 -5.14
C LEU A 35 7.25 12.11 -6.23
N ILE A 36 6.39 12.93 -6.86
CA ILE A 36 6.81 13.94 -7.84
C ILE A 36 7.80 14.94 -7.24
N GLU A 37 7.53 15.43 -6.01
CA GLU A 37 8.44 16.33 -5.29
C GLU A 37 9.83 15.71 -5.05
N ARG A 38 9.92 14.38 -5.02
CA ARG A 38 11.16 13.61 -4.83
C ARG A 38 11.80 13.15 -6.13
N GLY A 39 11.16 13.40 -7.29
CA GLY A 39 11.59 12.86 -8.57
C GLY A 39 11.43 11.33 -8.67
N GLU A 40 10.54 10.76 -7.85
CA GLU A 40 10.21 9.33 -7.82
C GLU A 40 8.87 9.09 -8.53
N GLN A 41 8.64 7.85 -8.98
CA GLN A 41 7.38 7.44 -9.60
C GLN A 41 6.97 6.05 -9.08
N LEU A 42 5.67 5.73 -9.18
CA LEU A 42 5.19 4.37 -8.94
C LEU A 42 5.40 3.51 -10.18
N ASP A 43 6.10 2.39 -10.03
CA ASP A 43 6.36 1.48 -11.15
C ASP A 43 5.13 0.64 -11.51
N THR A 44 4.38 0.16 -10.53
CA THR A 44 3.27 -0.78 -10.76
C THR A 44 2.26 -0.76 -9.61
N ALA A 45 0.97 -0.88 -9.95
CA ALA A 45 -0.11 -1.13 -8.99
C ALA A 45 -0.74 -2.51 -9.26
N LEU A 46 -0.62 -3.42 -8.30
CA LEU A 46 -1.15 -4.78 -8.41
C LEU A 46 -2.57 -4.85 -7.86
N LEU A 47 -3.54 -5.13 -8.74
CA LEU A 47 -4.93 -5.40 -8.34
C LEU A 47 -5.19 -6.91 -8.31
N ILE A 48 -5.34 -7.46 -7.11
CA ILE A 48 -5.74 -8.86 -6.93
C ILE A 48 -7.28 -8.91 -6.97
N LYS A 49 -7.84 -9.23 -8.13
CA LYS A 49 -9.29 -9.34 -8.33
C LYS A 49 -9.79 -10.73 -7.95
N VAL A 50 -10.67 -10.80 -6.96
CA VAL A 50 -11.28 -12.06 -6.47
C VAL A 50 -12.79 -11.85 -6.29
N PRO A 51 -13.62 -12.86 -6.62
CA PRO A 51 -15.04 -12.85 -6.29
C PRO A 51 -15.31 -12.62 -4.79
N ASN A 52 -16.37 -11.88 -4.47
CA ASN A 52 -16.73 -11.50 -3.09
C ASN A 52 -16.99 -12.70 -2.18
N GLU A 53 -17.53 -13.80 -2.72
CA GLU A 53 -17.80 -15.03 -1.98
C GLU A 53 -16.53 -15.60 -1.32
N PHE A 54 -15.42 -15.66 -2.07
CA PHE A 54 -14.14 -16.12 -1.52
C PHE A 54 -13.54 -15.14 -0.52
N ILE A 55 -13.82 -13.83 -0.65
CA ILE A 55 -13.35 -12.84 0.34
C ILE A 55 -14.03 -13.10 1.69
N LEU A 56 -15.35 -13.32 1.70
CA LEU A 56 -16.12 -13.61 2.90
C LEU A 56 -15.64 -14.90 3.58
N GLU A 57 -15.48 -15.97 2.81
CA GLU A 57 -14.97 -17.25 3.31
C GLU A 57 -13.56 -17.11 3.94
N ARG A 58 -12.66 -16.38 3.28
CA ARG A 58 -11.30 -16.17 3.80
C ARG A 58 -11.26 -15.29 5.04
N MET A 59 -12.19 -14.36 5.20
CA MET A 59 -12.27 -13.49 6.36
C MET A 59 -12.72 -14.27 7.60
N THR A 60 -13.76 -15.10 7.47
CA THR A 60 -14.31 -15.88 8.59
C THR A 60 -13.38 -17.01 9.03
N GLY A 61 -12.60 -17.59 8.11
CA GLY A 61 -11.64 -18.65 8.41
C GLY A 61 -10.24 -18.18 8.82
N ARG A 62 -9.96 -16.87 8.83
CA ARG A 62 -8.59 -16.34 9.04
C ARG A 62 -8.10 -16.66 10.45
N ARG A 63 -7.05 -17.47 10.55
CA ARG A 63 -6.30 -17.69 11.81
C ARG A 63 -5.02 -16.88 11.77
N VAL A 64 -4.66 -16.29 12.90
CA VAL A 64 -3.41 -15.53 13.08
C VAL A 64 -2.63 -16.22 14.19
N CYS A 65 -1.37 -16.55 13.93
CA CYS A 65 -0.49 -17.04 14.99
C CYS A 65 -0.26 -15.89 15.98
N PRO A 66 -0.45 -16.10 17.30
CA PRO A 66 -0.03 -15.13 18.28
C PRO A 66 1.49 -14.98 18.17
N SER A 67 1.92 -13.75 17.92
CA SER A 67 3.31 -13.31 17.93
C SER A 67 3.85 -13.20 19.35
#